data_AF-A0AAV5B5G2-F1
#
_entry.id   AF-A0AAV5B5G2-F1
#
_cell.length_a   1.000
_cell.length_b   1.000
_cell.length_c   1.000
_cell.angle_alpha   90.00
_cell.angle_beta   90.00
_cell.angle_gamma   90.00
#
_symmetry.space_group_name_H-M   'P 1'
#
loop_
_entity.id
_entity.type
_entity.pdbx_description
1 polymer ?
#
loop_
_entity_poly.entity_id
_entity_poly.type
_entity_poly.pdbx_seq_one_letter_code
_entity_poly.pdbx_strand_id
1 'polypeptide(L)' 'MIYRYSYAEHWQPKNKLVVFRMYQLDLNDSVNRTYEKYKEQALAWFVETEI' A
#
# COMPACT_ATOMS: atom_id res chain seq x y z
N MET A 1 -2.18 -7.12 12.07
CA MET A 1 -2.12 -6.58 10.69
C MET A 1 -2.50 -5.11 10.78
N ILE A 2 -1.61 -4.21 10.38
CA ILE A 2 -1.74 -2.76 10.56
C ILE A 2 -1.90 -2.14 9.17
N TYR A 3 -2.90 -1.27 9.01
CA TYR A 3 -3.03 -0.46 7.81
C TYR A 3 -1.85 0.50 7.68
N ARG A 4 -1.27 0.63 6.48
CA ARG A 4 -0.15 1.54 6.23
C ARG A 4 -0.52 2.65 5.26
N TYR A 5 -0.93 2.29 4.06
CA TYR A 5 -1.27 3.24 3.00
C TYR A 5 -2.10 2.56 1.91
N SER A 6 -2.67 3.36 1.03
CA SER A 6 -3.40 2.92 -0.17
C SER A 6 -2.67 3.43 -1.41
N TYR A 7 -2.65 2.64 -2.48
CA TYR A 7 -1.90 2.97 -3.70
C TYR A 7 -2.62 2.51 -4.96
N ALA A 8 -2.45 3.26 -6.05
CA ALA A 8 -3.07 3.02 -7.34
C ALA A 8 -2.09 2.34 -8.32
N GLU A 9 -2.51 1.22 -8.89
CA GLU A 9 -1.74 0.44 -9.87
C GLU A 9 -2.64 -0.07 -11.01
N HIS A 10 -2.07 -0.25 -12.20
CA HIS A 10 -2.77 -0.89 -13.32
C HIS A 10 -2.85 -2.40 -13.11
N TRP A 11 -4.07 -2.90 -12.86
CA TRP A 11 -4.32 -4.33 -12.77
C TRP A 11 -4.15 -4.98 -14.15
N GLN A 12 -3.13 -5.83 -14.30
CA GLN A 12 -2.91 -6.66 -15.49
C GLN A 12 -3.58 -8.05 -15.38
N PRO A 13 -4.17 -8.57 -16.47
CA PRO A 13 -4.08 -8.09 -17.87
C PRO A 13 -5.16 -7.09 -18.28
N LYS A 14 -6.05 -6.66 -17.38
CA LYS A 14 -7.23 -5.85 -17.71
C LYS A 14 -6.93 -4.37 -17.92
N ASN A 15 -5.70 -3.94 -17.66
CA ASN A 15 -5.21 -2.56 -17.74
C ASN A 15 -6.16 -1.53 -17.09
N LYS A 16 -6.73 -1.88 -15.93
CA LYS A 16 -7.62 -0.99 -15.17
C LYS A 16 -6.86 -0.40 -13.98
N LEU A 17 -7.02 0.90 -13.73
CA LEU A 17 -6.50 1.53 -12.52
C LEU A 17 -7.32 1.05 -11.31
N VAL A 18 -6.64 0.43 -10.35
CA VAL A 18 -7.26 -0.08 -9.11
C VAL A 18 -6.46 0.42 -7.92
N VAL A 19 -7.17 0.78 -6.85
CA VAL A 19 -6.57 1.19 -5.58
C VAL A 19 -6.51 -0.02 -4.66
N PHE A 20 -5.30 -0.34 -4.19
CA PHE A 20 -5.03 -1.40 -3.23
C PHE A 20 -4.78 -0.80 -1.85
N ARG A 21 -5.29 -1.46 -0.80
CA ARG A 21 -4.98 -1.11 0.60
C ARG A 21 -3.86 -2.01 1.10
N MET A 22 -2.73 -1.40 1.46
CA MET A 22 -1.57 -2.10 2.00
C MET A 22 -1.71 -2.30 3.51
N TYR A 23 -1.75 -3.56 3.91
CA TYR A 23 -1.73 -3.97 5.31
C TYR A 23 -0.45 -4.75 5.56
N GLN A 24 0.24 -4.43 6.64
CA GLN A 24 1.48 -5.10 7.01
C GLN A 24 1.35 -5.80 8.36
N LEU A 25 1.97 -6.97 8.46
CA LEU A 25 2.18 -7.66 9.74
C LEU A 25 3.66 -7.57 10.07
N ASP A 26 3.97 -6.98 11.22
CA ASP A 26 5.32 -6.99 11.75
C ASP A 26 5.55 -8.31 12.48
N LEU A 27 6.61 -9.04 12.11
CA LEU A 27 6.91 -10.37 12.67
C LEU A 27 8.00 -10.33 13.75
N ASN A 28 8.78 -9.25 13.81
CA ASN A 28 9.98 -9.15 14.65
C ASN A 28 9.89 -8.05 15.74
N ASP A 29 8.69 -7.56 16.06
CA ASP A 29 8.43 -6.44 16.99
C ASP A 29 9.18 -5.13 16.65
N SER A 30 9.98 -5.13 15.58
CA SER A 30 10.66 -3.97 15.01
C SER A 30 9.69 -3.22 14.11
N VAL A 31 8.75 -2.52 14.75
CA VAL A 31 7.66 -1.69 14.18
C VAL A 31 8.14 -0.64 13.16
N ASN A 32 9.45 -0.51 12.95
CA ASN A 32 10.10 0.65 12.36
C ASN A 32 10.34 0.54 10.85
N ARG A 33 10.05 -0.59 10.19
CA ARG A 33 10.22 -0.71 8.73
C ARG A 33 8.91 -1.02 8.03
N THR A 34 8.27 0.04 7.56
CA THR A 34 7.20 -0.06 6.56
C THR A 34 7.81 -0.52 5.24
N TYR A 35 7.19 -1.47 4.55
CA TYR A 35 7.62 -1.86 3.20
C TYR A 35 7.04 -0.86 2.21
N GLU A 36 7.91 -0.15 1.49
CA GLU A 36 7.48 0.97 0.64
C GLU A 36 7.66 0.69 -0.85
N LYS A 37 8.15 -0.50 -1.26
CA LYS A 37 8.44 -0.77 -2.68
C LYS A 37 7.23 -0.54 -3.59
N TYR A 38 6.04 -1.01 -3.18
CA TYR A 38 4.81 -0.79 -3.95
C TYR A 38 4.37 0.67 -3.97
N LYS A 39 4.66 1.42 -2.89
CA LYS A 39 4.40 2.86 -2.81
C LYS A 39 5.31 3.63 -3.79
N GLU A 40 6.58 3.25 -3.89
CA GLU A 40 7.55 3.86 -4.82
C GLU A 40 7.22 3.58 -6.29
N GLN A 41 6.66 2.40 -6.59
CA GLN A 41 6.30 2.00 -7.95
C GLN A 41 4.87 2.41 -8.36
N ALA A 42 4.04 2.82 -7.42
CA ALA A 42 2.66 3.21 -7.69
C ALA A 42 2.57 4.55 -8.42
N LEU A 43 1.50 4.70 -9.20
CA LEU A 43 1.21 5.97 -9.89
C LEU A 43 0.79 7.07 -8.91
N ALA A 44 0.07 6.68 -7.87
CA ALA A 44 -0.34 7.55 -6.78
C ALA A 44 -0.49 6.72 -5.50
N TRP A 45 -0.17 7.32 -4.36
CA TRP A 45 -0.40 6.71 -3.06
C TRP A 45 -0.88 7.77 -2.07
N PHE A 46 -1.66 7.33 -1.09
CA PHE A 46 -2.20 8.20 -0.04
C PHE A 46 -2.47 7.38 1.22
N VAL A 47 -2.49 8.06 2.37
CA VAL A 47 -2.95 7.47 3.64
C VAL A 47 -4.41 7.89 3.81
N GLU A 48 -5.30 6.91 3.97
CA GLU A 48 -6.69 7.17 4.28
C GLU A 48 -6.77 7.88 5.63
N THR A 49 -7.28 9.10 5.62
CA THR A 49 -7.66 9.81 6.84
C THR A 49 -9.07 9.38 7.20
N GLU A 50 -9.29 9.05 8.47
CA GLU A 50 -10.65 8.90 8.99
C GLU A 50 -11.40 10.21 8.74
N ILE A 51 -12.59 10.11 8.15
CA ILE A 51 -13.48 11.24 7.83
C ILE A 51 -14.10 11.78 9.13
#